data_AF-A0A1J6JBI4-F1
#
_entry.id   AF-A0A1J6JBI4-F1
#
_cell.length_a   1.000
_cell.length_b   1.000
_cell.length_c   1.000
_cell.angle_alpha   90.00
_cell.angle_beta   90.00
_cell.angle_gamma   90.00
#
_symmetry.space_group_name_H-M   'P 1'
#
loop_
_entity.id
_entity.type
_entity.pdbx_description
1 polymer ?
#
loop_
_entity_poly.entity_id
_entity_poly.type
_entity_poly.pdbx_seq_one_letter_code
_entity_poly.pdbx_strand_id
1 'polypeptide(L)'
;MDRELAQFQMETILGPDLEPFKTFILDHMSRAKGKYFESKSMFNLLKQKDPNYLALKLTDFLGSSHDVAFREVCAELLHKLLADDNDDCDDDLCTWNNLSVSTQSTIKCFLIDYIEQEVSESEFIIQELRNTILYLAVSLVPDNNWPELMPFLMCCITSGSNKLKVLAFLIYGLIADRITVVCSLCNHNSLMH
;
A
#
# COMPACT_ATOMS: atom_id res chain seq x y z
N MET A 1 15.71 -19.35 -12.35
CA MET A 1 14.59 -19.21 -13.29
C MET A 1 15.18 -18.75 -14.61
N ASP A 2 14.87 -19.42 -15.72
CA ASP A 2 15.32 -18.96 -17.04
C ASP A 2 14.68 -17.61 -17.36
N ARG A 3 15.46 -16.68 -17.91
CA ARG A 3 15.04 -15.27 -18.10
C ARG A 3 13.83 -15.14 -19.02
N GLU A 4 13.76 -15.99 -20.05
CA GLU A 4 12.63 -16.05 -20.99
C GLU A 4 11.36 -16.61 -20.33
N LEU A 5 11.51 -17.62 -19.46
CA LEU A 5 10.38 -18.19 -18.71
C LEU A 5 9.80 -17.17 -17.72
N ALA A 6 10.66 -16.42 -17.03
CA ALA A 6 10.25 -15.35 -16.14
C ALA A 6 9.45 -14.26 -16.88
N GLN A 7 9.92 -13.89 -18.08
CA GLN A 7 9.28 -12.86 -18.90
C GLN A 7 7.90 -13.29 -19.40
N PHE A 8 7.77 -14.53 -19.86
CA PHE A 8 6.49 -15.10 -20.28
C PHE A 8 5.49 -15.18 -19.13
N GLN A 9 5.94 -15.61 -17.94
CA GLN A 9 5.09 -15.66 -16.75
C GLN A 9 4.60 -14.26 -16.31
N MET A 10 5.46 -13.25 -16.35
CA MET A 10 5.07 -11.86 -16.06
C MET A 10 3.98 -11.36 -17.02
N GLU A 11 4.16 -11.58 -18.31
CA GLU A 11 3.18 -11.16 -19.33
C GLU A 11 1.84 -11.90 -19.18
N THR A 12 1.89 -13.16 -18.74
CA THR A 12 0.69 -13.95 -18.43
C THR A 12 -0.04 -13.42 -17.19
N ILE A 13 0.68 -13.09 -16.11
CA ILE A 13 0.11 -12.55 -14.86
C ILE A 13 -0.47 -11.14 -15.07
N LEU A 14 0.24 -10.31 -15.83
CA LEU A 14 -0.20 -8.96 -16.15
C LEU A 14 -1.19 -8.90 -17.31
N GLY A 15 -1.47 -10.03 -17.96
CA GLY A 15 -2.45 -10.12 -19.04
C GLY A 15 -3.87 -9.68 -18.64
N PRO A 16 -4.78 -9.58 -19.63
CA PRO A 16 -6.19 -9.24 -19.40
C PRO A 16 -6.93 -10.32 -18.59
N ASP A 17 -6.41 -11.55 -18.57
CA ASP A 17 -6.99 -12.65 -17.82
C ASP A 17 -6.78 -12.44 -16.30
N LEU A 18 -7.86 -12.63 -15.54
CA LEU A 18 -7.86 -12.45 -14.09
C LEU A 18 -7.30 -13.67 -13.34
N GLU A 19 -7.46 -14.87 -13.89
CA GLU A 19 -7.10 -16.14 -13.24
C GLU A 19 -5.60 -16.32 -12.99
N PRO A 20 -4.68 -15.95 -13.90
CA PRO A 20 -3.25 -16.01 -13.63
C PRO A 20 -2.83 -15.08 -12.49
N PHE A 21 -3.41 -13.88 -12.42
CA PHE A 21 -3.16 -12.93 -11.34
C PHE A 21 -3.70 -13.46 -10.01
N LYS A 22 -4.93 -14.00 -9.99
CA LYS A 22 -5.48 -14.60 -8.78
C LYS A 22 -4.63 -15.77 -8.28
N THR A 23 -4.18 -16.65 -9.18
CA THR A 23 -3.31 -17.78 -8.83
C THR A 23 -2.00 -17.28 -8.23
N PHE A 24 -1.40 -16.24 -8.81
CA PHE A 24 -0.22 -15.58 -8.27
C PHE A 24 -0.44 -15.03 -6.84
N ILE A 25 -1.55 -14.32 -6.60
CA ILE A 25 -1.92 -13.83 -5.26
C ILE A 25 -2.10 -14.99 -4.26
N LEU A 26 -2.78 -16.07 -4.68
CA LEU A 26 -3.00 -17.27 -3.85
C LEU A 26 -1.70 -18.04 -3.59
N ASP A 27 -0.75 -18.08 -4.51
CA ASP A 27 0.57 -18.68 -4.28
C ASP A 27 1.39 -17.85 -3.28
N HIS A 28 1.14 -16.54 -3.18
CA HIS A 28 1.71 -15.70 -2.12
C HIS A 28 1.14 -16.04 -0.72
N MET A 29 -0.10 -16.54 -0.64
CA MET A 29 -0.69 -17.08 0.60
C MET A 29 -0.15 -18.45 1.01
N SER A 30 0.46 -19.18 0.08
CA SER A 30 0.80 -20.58 0.29
C SER A 30 1.89 -20.73 1.35
N ARG A 31 1.59 -21.50 2.41
CA ARG A 31 2.58 -21.93 3.43
C ARG A 31 3.67 -22.86 2.88
N ALA A 32 3.54 -23.34 1.64
CA ALA A 32 4.61 -24.08 0.99
C ALA A 32 5.75 -23.12 0.60
N LYS A 33 6.85 -23.15 1.37
CA LYS A 33 7.99 -22.22 1.24
C LYS A 33 8.45 -22.01 -0.21
N GLY A 34 8.49 -23.06 -1.04
CA GLY A 34 8.89 -22.95 -2.45
C GLY A 34 8.02 -22.01 -3.28
N LYS A 35 6.68 -22.14 -3.18
CA LYS A 35 5.73 -21.29 -3.90
C LYS A 35 5.76 -19.84 -3.43
N TYR A 36 5.90 -19.64 -2.12
CA TYR A 36 6.04 -18.31 -1.53
C TYR A 36 7.28 -17.57 -2.06
N PHE A 37 8.45 -18.22 -2.08
CA PHE A 37 9.69 -17.60 -2.58
C PHE A 37 9.62 -17.28 -4.08
N GLU A 38 9.01 -18.17 -4.88
CA GLU A 38 8.79 -17.95 -6.31
C GLU A 38 7.84 -16.77 -6.54
N SER A 39 6.71 -16.73 -5.83
CA SER A 39 5.74 -15.64 -5.89
C SER A 39 6.35 -14.31 -5.43
N LYS A 40 7.14 -14.29 -4.35
CA LYS A 40 7.84 -13.08 -3.88
C LYS A 40 8.84 -12.58 -4.93
N SER A 41 9.59 -13.49 -5.55
CA SER A 41 10.54 -13.14 -6.62
C SER A 41 9.80 -12.55 -7.82
N MET A 42 8.67 -13.14 -8.21
CA MET A 42 7.82 -12.64 -9.29
C MET A 42 7.20 -11.27 -8.95
N PHE A 43 6.75 -11.07 -7.70
CA PHE A 43 6.26 -9.77 -7.23
C PHE A 43 7.31 -8.67 -7.39
N ASN A 44 8.56 -8.94 -6.98
CA ASN A 44 9.67 -7.98 -7.13
C ASN A 44 9.96 -7.65 -8.61
N LEU A 45 9.91 -8.65 -9.50
CA LEU A 45 10.06 -8.43 -10.94
C LEU A 45 8.93 -7.57 -11.52
N LEU A 46 7.68 -7.82 -11.11
CA LEU A 46 6.52 -7.03 -11.54
C LEU A 46 6.59 -5.60 -11.03
N LYS A 47 7.00 -5.41 -9.77
CA LYS A 47 7.27 -4.11 -9.14
C LYS A 47 8.31 -3.31 -9.95
N GLN A 48 9.34 -3.95 -10.50
CA GLN A 48 10.36 -3.28 -11.33
C GLN A 48 9.90 -3.01 -12.77
N LYS A 49 9.12 -3.92 -13.38
CA LYS A 49 8.72 -3.84 -14.79
C LYS A 49 7.57 -2.86 -15.04
N ASP A 50 6.50 -2.95 -14.26
CA ASP A 50 5.32 -2.09 -14.40
C ASP A 50 4.62 -1.87 -13.04
N PRO A 51 5.20 -1.02 -12.17
CA PRO A 51 4.64 -0.75 -10.85
C PRO A 51 3.27 -0.07 -10.91
N ASN A 52 2.99 0.69 -11.98
CA ASN A 52 1.71 1.36 -12.15
C ASN A 52 0.58 0.35 -12.32
N TYR A 53 0.75 -0.56 -13.27
CA TYR A 53 -0.27 -1.57 -13.55
C TYR A 53 -0.44 -2.53 -12.38
N LEU A 54 0.65 -2.94 -11.72
CA LEU A 54 0.57 -3.78 -10.53
C LEU A 54 -0.23 -3.10 -9.40
N ALA A 55 0.05 -1.82 -9.11
CA ALA A 55 -0.65 -1.09 -8.06
C ALA A 55 -2.15 -0.96 -8.36
N LEU A 56 -2.52 -0.60 -9.59
CA LEU A 56 -3.91 -0.48 -10.01
C LEU A 56 -4.65 -1.82 -9.98
N LYS A 57 -4.00 -2.89 -10.43
CA LYS A 57 -4.60 -4.24 -10.41
C LYS A 57 -4.85 -4.70 -8.97
N LEU A 58 -3.92 -4.44 -8.04
CA LEU A 58 -4.11 -4.72 -6.61
C LEU A 58 -5.28 -3.91 -6.01
N THR A 59 -5.39 -2.61 -6.31
CA THR A 59 -6.52 -1.79 -5.83
C THR A 59 -7.85 -2.26 -6.40
N ASP A 60 -7.90 -2.63 -7.68
CA ASP A 60 -9.13 -3.12 -8.33
C ASP A 60 -9.62 -4.41 -7.67
N PHE A 61 -8.72 -5.37 -7.43
CA PHE A 61 -9.06 -6.63 -6.76
C PHE A 61 -9.42 -6.46 -5.30
N LEU A 62 -8.73 -5.56 -4.60
CA LEU A 62 -9.06 -5.21 -3.23
C LEU A 62 -10.48 -4.62 -3.15
N GLY A 63 -10.87 -3.73 -4.06
CA GLY A 63 -12.21 -3.12 -4.04
C GLY A 63 -13.35 -4.01 -4.59
N SER A 64 -13.06 -4.99 -5.44
CA SER A 64 -14.09 -5.75 -6.17
C SER A 64 -14.27 -7.21 -5.77
N SER A 65 -13.31 -7.82 -5.07
CA SER A 65 -13.39 -9.24 -4.69
C SER A 65 -14.35 -9.47 -3.52
N HIS A 66 -15.15 -10.54 -3.59
CA HIS A 66 -15.99 -11.00 -2.48
C HIS A 66 -15.27 -11.95 -1.50
N ASP A 67 -14.05 -12.40 -1.84
CA ASP A 67 -13.25 -13.26 -0.97
C ASP A 67 -12.35 -12.41 -0.06
N VAL A 68 -12.67 -12.39 1.23
CA VAL A 68 -11.93 -11.62 2.24
C VAL A 68 -10.46 -12.03 2.33
N ALA A 69 -10.16 -13.33 2.28
CA ALA A 69 -8.77 -13.79 2.35
C ALA A 69 -7.97 -13.30 1.14
N PHE A 70 -8.59 -13.32 -0.04
CA PHE A 70 -8.00 -12.75 -1.26
C PHE A 70 -7.71 -11.26 -1.12
N ARG A 71 -8.67 -10.50 -0.61
CA ARG A 71 -8.49 -9.06 -0.35
C ARG A 71 -7.41 -8.78 0.68
N GLU A 72 -7.29 -9.58 1.74
CA GLU A 72 -6.24 -9.44 2.75
C GLU A 72 -4.84 -9.49 2.14
N VAL A 73 -4.58 -10.42 1.22
CA VAL A 73 -3.29 -10.46 0.52
C VAL A 73 -3.13 -9.34 -0.50
N CYS A 74 -4.20 -8.91 -1.18
CA CYS A 74 -4.12 -7.71 -2.00
C CYS A 74 -3.74 -6.48 -1.18
N ALA A 75 -4.28 -6.33 0.04
CA ALA A 75 -3.96 -5.22 0.95
C ALA A 75 -2.51 -5.30 1.44
N GLU A 76 -2.05 -6.48 1.86
CA GLU A 76 -0.65 -6.70 2.28
C GLU A 76 0.34 -6.41 1.13
N LEU A 77 0.04 -6.86 -0.08
CA LEU A 77 0.91 -6.62 -1.24
C LEU A 77 0.88 -5.17 -1.70
N LEU A 78 -0.27 -4.50 -1.62
CA LEU A 78 -0.36 -3.07 -1.88
C LEU A 78 0.48 -2.29 -0.85
N HIS A 79 0.40 -2.67 0.43
CA HIS A 79 1.24 -2.08 1.47
C HIS A 79 2.73 -2.26 1.14
N LYS A 80 3.19 -3.49 0.88
CA LYS A 80 4.60 -3.79 0.50
C LYS A 80 5.06 -3.11 -0.79
N LEU A 81 4.15 -2.87 -1.73
CA LEU A 81 4.45 -2.16 -2.96
C LEU A 81 4.73 -0.69 -2.64
N LEU A 82 3.87 -0.03 -1.86
CA LEU A 82 3.88 1.42 -1.68
C LEU A 82 4.75 1.89 -0.51
N ALA A 83 4.81 1.10 0.56
CA ALA A 83 5.58 1.35 1.75
C ALA A 83 6.80 0.44 1.75
N ASP A 84 7.98 1.06 1.76
CA ASP A 84 9.28 0.38 1.76
C ASP A 84 9.61 -0.20 3.15
N ASP A 85 8.70 -1.03 3.68
CA ASP A 85 8.82 -1.66 5.01
C ASP A 85 9.32 -3.12 4.88
N ASN A 86 10.10 -3.40 3.84
CA ASN A 86 10.73 -4.70 3.71
C ASN A 86 11.89 -4.76 4.72
N ASP A 87 11.79 -5.65 5.71
CA ASP A 87 12.91 -6.08 6.56
C ASP A 87 14.14 -6.57 5.76
N ASP A 88 13.98 -6.83 4.45
CA ASP A 88 15.04 -7.11 3.50
C ASP A 88 15.64 -5.79 2.97
N CYS A 89 16.75 -5.40 3.57
CA CYS A 89 17.54 -4.18 3.38
C CYS A 89 18.18 -3.95 1.99
N ASP A 90 17.57 -4.42 0.89
CA ASP A 90 18.27 -4.50 -0.41
C ASP A 90 17.60 -3.73 -1.58
N ASP A 91 16.52 -2.97 -1.37
CA ASP A 91 15.92 -2.15 -2.44
C ASP A 91 15.48 -0.77 -1.93
N ASP A 92 16.45 0.13 -1.78
CA ASP A 92 16.39 1.52 -1.26
C ASP A 92 15.51 2.50 -2.08
N LEU A 93 14.51 2.02 -2.82
CA LEU A 93 13.66 2.81 -3.71
C LEU A 93 12.18 2.59 -3.39
N CYS A 94 11.66 3.50 -2.57
CA CYS A 94 10.23 3.69 -2.34
C CYS A 94 9.47 3.73 -3.68
N THR A 95 8.71 2.67 -3.99
CA THR A 95 8.06 2.51 -5.30
C THR A 95 7.00 3.58 -5.55
N TRP A 96 6.43 4.15 -4.48
CA TRP A 96 5.51 5.27 -4.57
C TRP A 96 6.02 6.38 -5.50
N ASN A 97 7.28 6.78 -5.35
CA ASN A 97 7.88 7.86 -6.14
C ASN A 97 8.11 7.48 -7.60
N ASN A 98 8.12 6.18 -7.92
CA ASN A 98 8.25 5.65 -9.28
C ASN A 98 6.90 5.49 -9.99
N LEU A 99 5.79 5.65 -9.27
CA LEU A 99 4.45 5.66 -9.87
C LEU A 99 4.20 6.95 -10.64
N SER A 100 3.38 6.86 -11.67
CA SER A 100 2.87 8.05 -12.37
C SER A 100 1.97 8.86 -11.46
N VAL A 101 1.92 10.19 -11.67
CA VAL A 101 1.05 11.10 -10.90
C VAL A 101 -0.42 10.70 -10.97
N SER A 102 -0.87 10.17 -12.12
CA SER A 102 -2.23 9.64 -12.28
C SER A 102 -2.47 8.44 -11.36
N THR A 103 -1.56 7.47 -11.35
CA THR A 103 -1.68 6.28 -10.50
C THR A 103 -1.64 6.64 -9.02
N GLN A 104 -0.71 7.52 -8.62
CA GLN A 104 -0.65 8.04 -7.25
C GLN A 104 -1.98 8.69 -6.83
N SER A 105 -2.57 9.51 -7.71
CA SER A 105 -3.85 10.16 -7.44
C SER A 105 -4.99 9.15 -7.28
N THR A 106 -5.08 8.16 -8.18
CA THR A 106 -6.06 7.08 -8.09
C THR A 106 -5.94 6.31 -6.78
N ILE A 107 -4.70 5.94 -6.39
CA ILE A 107 -4.46 5.20 -5.14
C ILE A 107 -4.83 6.03 -3.92
N LYS A 108 -4.46 7.33 -3.88
CA LYS A 108 -4.85 8.23 -2.78
C LYS A 108 -6.36 8.28 -2.59
N CYS A 109 -7.12 8.45 -3.67
CA CYS A 109 -8.57 8.44 -3.63
C CYS A 109 -9.10 7.08 -3.16
N PHE A 110 -8.60 5.98 -3.74
CA PHE A 110 -9.00 4.63 -3.34
C PHE A 110 -8.78 4.36 -1.84
N LEU A 111 -7.60 4.70 -1.30
CA LEU A 111 -7.28 4.47 0.12
C LEU A 111 -8.24 5.23 1.05
N ILE A 112 -8.59 6.47 0.70
CA ILE A 112 -9.54 7.30 1.46
C ILE A 112 -10.95 6.72 1.37
N ASP A 113 -11.42 6.38 0.17
CA ASP A 113 -12.80 5.93 -0.04
C ASP A 113 -13.04 4.51 0.49
N TYR A 114 -12.02 3.65 0.43
CA TYR A 114 -12.15 2.24 0.76
C TYR A 114 -12.05 1.96 2.27
N ILE A 115 -11.32 2.79 3.02
CA ILE A 115 -11.19 2.59 4.47
C ILE A 115 -12.53 2.74 5.21
N GLU A 116 -13.43 3.60 4.70
CA GLU A 116 -14.77 3.78 5.25
C GLU A 116 -15.65 2.55 5.00
N GLN A 117 -15.51 1.92 3.83
CA GLN A 117 -16.27 0.74 3.44
C GLN A 117 -15.82 -0.50 4.23
N GLU A 118 -14.51 -0.71 4.37
CA GLU A 118 -13.95 -1.95 4.91
C GLU A 118 -13.91 -1.98 6.45
N VAL A 119 -14.16 -0.85 7.14
CA VAL A 119 -13.99 -0.74 8.62
C VAL A 119 -14.82 -1.73 9.44
N SER A 120 -15.82 -2.34 8.80
CA SER A 120 -16.71 -3.32 9.42
C SER A 120 -16.47 -4.77 8.99
N GLU A 121 -15.58 -5.03 8.02
CA GLU A 121 -15.41 -6.35 7.40
C GLU A 121 -14.14 -7.08 7.85
N SER A 122 -12.95 -6.49 7.71
CA SER A 122 -11.68 -7.12 8.12
C SER A 122 -10.76 -6.15 8.87
N GLU A 123 -10.38 -6.52 10.10
CA GLU A 123 -9.41 -5.77 10.90
C GLU A 123 -8.00 -5.82 10.29
N PHE A 124 -7.65 -6.90 9.60
CA PHE A 124 -6.36 -7.05 8.95
C PHE A 124 -6.23 -6.07 7.76
N ILE A 125 -7.24 -6.02 6.88
CA ILE A 125 -7.24 -5.08 5.75
C ILE A 125 -7.15 -3.63 6.27
N ILE A 126 -7.91 -3.30 7.31
CA ILE A 126 -7.87 -1.97 7.91
C ILE A 126 -6.49 -1.62 8.48
N GLN A 127 -5.81 -2.60 9.08
CA GLN A 127 -4.44 -2.41 9.54
C GLN A 127 -3.48 -2.13 8.38
N GLU A 128 -3.52 -2.90 7.30
CA GLU A 128 -2.66 -2.70 6.12
C GLU A 128 -2.92 -1.34 5.43
N LEU A 129 -4.20 -0.97 5.26
CA LEU A 129 -4.59 0.33 4.72
C LEU A 129 -4.11 1.48 5.60
N ARG A 130 -4.31 1.37 6.92
CA ARG A 130 -3.82 2.36 7.90
C ARG A 130 -2.31 2.52 7.82
N ASN A 131 -1.56 1.42 7.80
CA ASN A 131 -0.09 1.46 7.74
C ASN A 131 0.37 2.10 6.43
N THR A 132 -0.27 1.77 5.31
CA THR A 132 -0.01 2.37 4.00
C THR A 132 -0.28 3.88 3.99
N ILE A 133 -1.46 4.30 4.47
CA ILE A 133 -1.84 5.72 4.58
C ILE A 133 -0.84 6.45 5.47
N LEU A 134 -0.49 5.89 6.63
CA LEU A 134 0.45 6.51 7.56
C LEU A 134 1.83 6.70 6.93
N TYR A 135 2.36 5.67 6.27
CA TYR A 135 3.66 5.74 5.60
C TYR A 135 3.68 6.86 4.55
N LEU A 136 2.68 6.89 3.67
CA LEU A 136 2.55 7.91 2.64
C LEU A 136 2.28 9.30 3.23
N ALA A 137 1.47 9.41 4.27
CA ALA A 137 1.12 10.69 4.86
C ALA A 137 2.34 11.39 5.49
N VAL A 138 3.24 10.63 6.13
CA VAL A 138 4.45 11.19 6.76
C VAL A 138 5.34 11.90 5.74
N SER A 139 5.43 11.39 4.51
CA SER A 139 6.22 12.02 3.43
C SER A 139 5.42 13.07 2.65
N LEU A 140 4.12 12.88 2.45
CA LEU A 140 3.33 13.72 1.54
C LEU A 140 2.64 14.92 2.22
N VAL A 141 2.26 14.81 3.49
CA VAL A 141 1.52 15.87 4.20
C VAL A 141 2.36 17.13 4.43
N PRO A 142 3.64 17.06 4.84
CA PRO A 142 4.46 18.26 5.06
C PRO A 142 4.56 19.19 3.84
N ASP A 143 4.62 18.59 2.64
CA ASP A 143 4.72 19.31 1.37
C ASP A 143 3.37 19.55 0.69
N ASN A 144 2.25 19.26 1.39
CA ASN A 144 0.88 19.41 0.88
C ASN A 144 0.60 18.60 -0.41
N ASN A 145 1.27 17.45 -0.58
CA ASN A 145 1.10 16.54 -1.73
C ASN A 145 -0.10 15.57 -1.57
N TRP A 146 -0.81 15.64 -0.45
CA TRP A 146 -2.06 14.92 -0.19
C TRP A 146 -3.08 15.79 0.58
N PRO A 147 -3.60 16.87 -0.05
CA PRO A 147 -4.45 17.84 0.63
C PRO A 147 -5.81 17.29 1.09
N GLU A 148 -6.28 16.19 0.50
CA GLU A 148 -7.58 15.57 0.79
C GLU A 148 -7.59 14.78 2.10
N LEU A 149 -6.42 14.31 2.58
CA LEU A 149 -6.32 13.39 3.71
C LEU A 149 -6.81 14.02 5.03
N MET A 150 -6.33 15.23 5.36
CA MET A 150 -6.68 15.88 6.62
C MET A 150 -8.17 16.25 6.70
N PRO A 151 -8.79 16.86 5.67
CA PRO A 151 -10.25 17.03 5.63
C PRO A 151 -11.02 15.73 5.79
N PHE A 152 -10.60 14.65 5.11
CA PHE A 152 -11.24 13.34 5.24
C PHE A 152 -11.19 12.82 6.68
N LEU A 153 -10.01 12.81 7.31
CA LEU A 153 -9.86 12.37 8.71
C LEU A 153 -10.75 13.18 9.66
N MET A 154 -10.85 14.49 9.44
CA MET A 154 -11.74 15.35 10.23
C MET A 154 -13.22 14.98 10.03
N CYS A 155 -13.65 14.73 8.79
CA CYS A 155 -15.00 14.24 8.49
C CYS A 155 -15.29 12.89 9.18
N CYS A 156 -14.33 11.96 9.17
CA CYS A 156 -14.43 10.70 9.89
C CYS A 156 -14.62 10.92 11.40
N ILE A 157 -13.85 11.84 12.00
CA ILE A 157 -13.93 12.16 13.43
C ILE A 157 -15.28 12.76 13.80
N THR A 158 -15.81 13.68 13.00
CA THR A 158 -17.07 14.37 13.30
C THR A 158 -18.27 13.46 13.05
N SER A 159 -18.29 12.76 11.92
CA SER A 159 -19.50 12.18 11.34
C SER A 159 -19.44 10.67 11.14
N GLY A 160 -18.26 10.05 11.26
CA GLY A 160 -18.07 8.61 11.04
C GLY A 160 -18.62 7.72 12.16
N SER A 161 -18.58 6.42 11.94
CA SER A 161 -18.89 5.41 12.96
C SER A 161 -17.87 5.44 14.11
N ASN A 162 -18.20 4.89 15.28
CA ASN A 162 -17.26 4.86 16.41
C ASN A 162 -15.91 4.21 16.04
N LYS A 163 -15.93 3.12 15.23
CA LYS A 163 -14.71 2.48 14.74
C LYS A 163 -13.91 3.41 13.83
N LEU A 164 -14.57 4.07 12.89
CA LEU A 164 -13.94 4.99 11.95
C LEU A 164 -13.36 6.23 12.68
N LYS A 165 -14.04 6.73 13.71
CA LYS A 165 -13.52 7.81 14.58
C LYS A 165 -12.22 7.41 15.27
N VAL A 166 -12.19 6.21 15.88
CA VAL A 166 -10.98 5.69 16.55
C VAL A 166 -9.83 5.54 15.56
N LEU A 167 -10.11 4.99 14.38
CA LEU A 167 -9.11 4.84 13.31
C LEU A 167 -8.58 6.20 12.84
N ALA A 168 -9.46 7.17 12.61
CA ALA A 168 -9.08 8.50 12.16
C ALA A 168 -8.24 9.26 13.21
N PHE A 169 -8.62 9.17 14.50
CA PHE A 169 -7.81 9.73 15.59
C PHE A 169 -6.43 9.09 15.67
N LEU A 170 -6.34 7.77 15.49
CA LEU A 170 -5.07 7.06 15.49
C LEU A 170 -4.16 7.52 14.33
N ILE A 171 -4.69 7.56 13.10
CA ILE A 171 -3.94 8.03 11.93
C ILE A 171 -3.46 9.46 12.15
N TYR A 172 -4.36 10.36 12.56
CA TYR A 172 -4.04 11.76 12.82
C TYR A 172 -2.94 11.93 13.88
N GLY A 173 -3.07 11.22 15.01
CA GLY A 173 -2.09 11.27 16.09
C GLY A 173 -0.72 10.75 15.65
N LEU A 174 -0.68 9.65 14.89
CA LEU A 174 0.58 9.08 14.39
C LEU A 174 1.26 9.96 13.34
N ILE A 175 0.49 10.63 12.47
CA ILE A 175 1.03 11.62 11.54
C ILE A 175 1.67 12.77 12.32
N ALA A 176 0.95 13.33 13.30
CA ALA A 176 1.43 14.44 14.11
C ALA A 176 2.71 14.08 14.89
N ASP A 177 2.76 12.89 15.49
CA ASP A 177 3.92 12.37 16.22
C ASP A 177 5.14 12.24 15.31
N ARG A 178 5.00 11.55 14.17
CA ARG A 178 6.12 11.30 13.24
C ARG A 178 6.64 12.57 12.58
N ILE A 179 5.77 13.51 12.20
CA ILE A 179 6.21 14.82 11.68
C ILE A 179 6.98 15.60 12.76
N THR A 180 6.50 15.59 14.00
CA THR A 180 7.16 16.30 15.11
C THR A 180 8.57 15.75 15.39
N VAL A 181 8.74 14.42 15.35
CA VAL A 181 10.04 13.77 15.48
C VAL A 181 11.00 14.22 14.36
N VAL A 182 10.55 14.22 13.10
CA VAL A 182 11.37 14.67 11.97
C VAL A 182 11.80 16.14 12.14
N CYS A 183 10.87 17.04 12.50
CA CYS A 183 11.20 18.45 12.74
C CYS A 183 12.21 18.64 13.88
N SER A 184 12.13 17.83 14.95
CA SER A 184 13.05 17.92 16.08
C SER A 184 14.50 17.53 15.69
N LEU A 185 14.66 16.54 14.81
CA LEU A 185 15.97 16.10 14.30
C LEU A 185 16.58 17.13 13.35
N CYS A 186 15.78 17.75 12.47
CA CYS A 186 16.24 18.83 11.58
C CYS A 186 16.74 20.04 12.38
N ASN A 187 16.05 20.42 13.46
CA ASN A 187 16.46 21.54 14.30
C ASN A 187 17.76 21.29 15.06
N HIS A 188 18.07 20.04 15.45
CA HIS A 188 19.35 19.72 16.09
C HIS A 188 20.53 19.79 15.11
N ASN A 189 20.36 19.34 13.87
CA ASN A 189 21.42 19.41 12.86
C ASN A 189 21.71 20.83 12.39
N SER A 190 20.72 21.73 12.43
CA SER A 190 20.91 23.13 12.03
C SER A 190 21.60 24.01 13.08
N LEU A 191 21.69 23.54 14.34
CA LEU A 191 22.37 24.24 15.45
C LEU A 191 23.85 23.84 15.61
N MET A 192 24.34 22.88 14.83
CA MET A 192 25.75 22.42 14.84
C MET A 192 26.62 23.03 13.72
N HIS A 193 26.10 24.03 13.00
CA HIS A 193 26.83 24.84 12.02
C HIS A 193 26.77 26.31 12.42
#